data_AF-E5XKX4-F1
#
_entry.id   AF-E5XKX4-F1
#
_cell.length_a   1.000
_cell.length_b   1.000
_cell.length_c   1.000
_cell.angle_alpha   90.00
_cell.angle_beta   90.00
_cell.angle_gamma   90.00
#
_symmetry.space_group_name_H-M   'P 1'
#
loop_
_entity.id
_entity.type
_entity.pdbx_description
1 polymer ?
#
loop_
_entity_poly.entity_id
_entity_poly.type
_entity_poly.pdbx_seq_one_letter_code
_entity_poly.pdbx_strand_id
1 'polypeptide(L)' 'MKTLTAALAMGATLLFGSYAPSAPADPAAPSPGKFCTKDQEGKSASASDGTALVCAKDTDGRARWTKK' A
#
# COMPACT_ATOMS: atom_id res chain seq x y z
N MET A 1 21.06 -38.86 -20.31
CA MET A 1 20.20 -39.87 -20.97
C MET A 1 18.75 -39.39 -20.87
N LYS A 2 18.05 -39.41 -22.01
CA LYS A 2 16.60 -39.19 -22.23
C LYS A 2 16.03 -37.77 -22.06
N THR A 3 15.88 -37.18 -23.24
CA THR A 3 14.93 -36.16 -23.72
C THR A 3 13.46 -36.46 -23.41
N LEU A 4 12.62 -35.40 -23.54
CA LEU A 4 11.28 -35.30 -24.19
C LEU A 4 10.37 -34.38 -23.35
N THR A 5 10.28 -33.08 -23.67
CA THR A 5 9.29 -32.48 -24.61
C THR A 5 7.85 -32.95 -24.39
N ALA A 6 7.03 -32.08 -23.79
CA ALA A 6 5.61 -31.95 -24.12
C ALA A 6 5.13 -30.58 -23.66
N ALA A 7 5.26 -29.61 -24.56
CA ALA A 7 4.56 -28.34 -24.48
C ALA A 7 3.06 -28.59 -24.66
N LEU A 8 2.26 -28.26 -23.64
CA LEU A 8 0.84 -28.03 -23.80
C LEU A 8 0.60 -26.55 -23.53
N ALA A 9 0.54 -25.83 -24.65
CA ALA A 9 -0.04 -24.51 -24.72
C ALA A 9 -1.50 -24.59 -24.27
N MET A 10 -1.79 -24.08 -23.08
CA MET A 10 -3.12 -23.60 -22.76
C MET A 10 -3.05 -22.08 -22.74
N GLY A 11 -3.43 -21.51 -23.88
CA GLY A 11 -3.75 -20.11 -23.97
C GLY A 11 -4.89 -19.79 -23.02
N ALA A 12 -4.70 -18.75 -22.24
CA ALA A 12 -5.77 -17.90 -21.76
C ALA A 12 -5.17 -16.49 -21.68
N THR A 13 -5.49 -15.70 -22.70
CA THR A 13 -5.33 -14.25 -22.72
C THR A 13 -5.96 -13.66 -21.47
N LEU A 14 -5.14 -13.33 -20.47
CA LEU A 14 -5.50 -12.32 -19.48
C LEU A 14 -4.62 -11.11 -19.73
N LEU A 15 -5.08 -10.31 -20.69
CA LEU A 15 -4.91 -8.86 -20.65
C LEU A 15 -5.55 -8.36 -19.36
N PHE A 16 -4.83 -8.47 -18.24
CA PHE A 16 -5.14 -7.72 -17.04
C PHE A 16 -3.91 -6.88 -16.74
N GLY A 17 -4.10 -5.59 -17.05
CA GLY A 17 -3.06 -4.59 -17.14
C GLY A 17 -2.13 -4.61 -15.94
N SER A 18 -0.87 -4.31 -16.23
CA SER A 18 0.00 -3.44 -15.46
C SER A 18 -0.47 -3.13 -14.04
N TYR A 19 -0.59 -4.15 -13.18
CA TYR A 19 -0.47 -3.95 -11.76
C TYR A 19 1.02 -3.75 -11.55
N ALA A 20 1.48 -2.55 -11.91
CA ALA A 20 2.66 -1.97 -11.31
C ALA A 20 2.49 -2.27 -9.81
N PRO A 21 3.38 -3.06 -9.19
CA PRO A 21 3.44 -3.05 -7.75
C PRO A 21 3.68 -1.58 -7.43
N SER A 22 2.66 -0.89 -6.91
CA SER A 22 2.81 0.45 -6.38
C SER A 22 4.02 0.34 -5.48
N ALA A 23 5.13 0.95 -5.90
CA ALA A 23 6.35 0.98 -5.14
C ALA A 23 5.95 1.30 -3.69
N PRO A 24 6.55 0.64 -2.68
CA PRO A 24 6.30 1.02 -1.29
C PRO A 24 6.53 2.51 -1.26
N ALA A 25 5.45 3.27 -1.07
CA ALA A 25 5.51 4.71 -1.14
C ALA A 25 6.64 5.08 -0.20
N ASP A 26 7.69 5.68 -0.78
CA ASP A 26 8.69 6.44 -0.03
C ASP A 26 7.94 7.09 1.13
N PRO A 27 8.35 6.93 2.40
CA PRO A 27 7.53 7.29 3.56
C PRO A 27 7.28 8.80 3.53
N ALA A 28 6.33 9.18 2.70
CA ALA A 28 5.95 10.53 2.41
C ALA A 28 5.46 11.05 3.73
N ALA A 29 5.99 12.20 4.11
CA ALA A 29 5.70 12.82 5.37
C ALA A 29 4.19 12.70 5.67
N PRO A 30 3.84 12.29 6.90
CA PRO A 30 2.47 11.98 7.27
C PRO A 30 1.60 13.18 6.92
N SER A 31 0.49 12.92 6.23
CA SER A 31 -0.40 13.96 5.71
C SER A 31 -1.83 13.64 6.12
N PRO A 32 -2.65 14.64 6.50
CA PRO A 32 -4.02 14.40 6.92
C PRO A 32 -4.83 13.69 5.83
N GLY A 33 -5.60 12.68 6.22
CA GLY A 33 -6.43 11.85 5.34
C GLY A 33 -5.69 10.71 4.63
N LYS A 34 -4.34 10.68 4.66
CA LYS A 34 -3.56 9.54 4.14
C LYS A 34 -3.61 8.36 5.08
N PHE A 35 -3.50 7.15 4.52
CA PHE A 35 -3.38 5.94 5.31
C PHE A 35 -2.05 5.94 6.05
N CYS A 36 -2.10 5.52 7.31
CA CYS A 36 -0.93 5.21 8.10
C CYS A 36 -0.77 3.69 8.20
N THR A 37 0.46 3.24 8.46
CA THR A 37 0.72 1.81 8.66
C THR A 37 0.12 1.36 9.99
N LYS A 38 -0.11 0.06 10.13
CA LYS A 38 -0.69 -0.50 11.35
C LYS A 38 0.21 -0.29 12.57
N ASP A 39 1.53 -0.29 12.39
CA ASP A 39 2.52 0.04 13.43
C ASP A 39 2.46 1.51 13.90
N GLN A 40 1.83 2.38 13.11
CA GLN A 40 1.64 3.78 13.45
C GLN A 40 0.28 4.05 14.08
N GLU A 41 -0.64 3.08 14.14
CA GLU A 41 -1.95 3.22 14.80
C GLU A 41 -1.77 3.63 16.27
N GLY A 42 -2.39 4.75 16.66
CA GLY A 42 -2.23 5.35 17.99
C GLY A 42 -0.98 6.22 18.17
N LYS A 43 -0.09 6.33 17.18
CA LYS A 43 1.07 7.22 17.21
C LYS A 43 0.74 8.61 16.65
N SER A 44 1.53 9.59 17.08
CA SER A 44 1.51 10.94 16.55
C SER A 44 2.73 11.19 15.65
N ALA A 45 2.58 12.01 14.63
CA ALA A 45 3.67 12.44 13.77
C ALA A 45 3.42 13.86 13.24
N SER A 46 4.46 14.50 12.71
CA SER A 46 4.39 15.86 12.20
C SER A 46 4.31 15.87 10.68
N ALA A 47 3.34 16.58 10.13
CA ALA A 47 3.30 16.87 8.70
C ALA A 47 4.47 17.78 8.29
N SER A 48 4.74 17.86 6.99
CA SER A 48 5.78 18.76 6.44
C SER A 48 5.54 20.23 6.77
N ASP A 49 4.28 20.61 6.94
CA ASP A 49 3.82 21.94 7.37
C ASP A 49 3.86 22.16 8.89
N GLY A 50 4.33 21.18 9.67
CA GLY A 50 4.42 21.24 11.13
C GLY A 50 3.12 20.87 11.86
N THR A 51 2.05 20.55 11.14
CA THR A 51 0.78 20.10 11.75
C THR A 51 0.99 18.79 12.49
N ALA A 52 0.55 18.74 13.75
CA ALA A 52 0.50 17.50 14.53
C ALA A 52 -0.62 16.59 14.02
N LEU A 53 -0.27 15.38 13.64
CA LEU A 53 -1.19 14.34 13.18
C LEU A 53 -1.18 13.17 14.16
N VAL A 54 -2.33 12.52 14.31
CA VAL A 54 -2.49 11.24 15.00
C VAL A 54 -3.04 10.22 14.03
N CYS A 55 -2.43 9.04 13.99
CA CYS A 55 -2.93 7.93 13.20
C CYS A 55 -4.03 7.23 14.00
N ALA A 56 -5.26 7.35 13.51
CA ALA A 56 -6.45 6.78 14.14
C ALA A 56 -7.21 5.89 13.16
N LYS A 57 -7.87 4.88 13.70
CA LYS A 57 -8.71 3.98 12.91
C LYS A 57 -10.05 4.66 12.61
N ASP A 58 -10.37 4.78 11.33
CA ASP A 58 -11.63 5.31 10.86
C ASP A 58 -12.78 4.30 11.04
N THR A 59 -14.03 4.75 10.86
CA THR A 59 -15.26 3.94 10.86
C THR A 59 -15.23 2.77 9.88
N ASP A 60 -14.52 2.88 8.76
CA ASP A 60 -14.27 1.77 7.83
C ASP A 60 -13.27 0.73 8.34
N GLY A 61 -12.70 0.92 9.53
CA GLY A 61 -11.68 0.08 10.11
C GLY A 61 -10.27 0.28 9.52
N ARG A 62 -10.03 1.37 8.79
CA ARG A 62 -8.74 1.70 8.17
C ARG A 62 -8.02 2.79 8.97
N ALA A 63 -6.72 2.61 9.22
CA ALA A 63 -5.92 3.60 9.94
C ALA A 63 -5.54 4.78 9.02
N ARG A 64 -5.87 6.01 9.43
CA ARG A 64 -5.55 7.25 8.70
C ARG A 64 -4.95 8.30 9.63
N TRP A 65 -4.06 9.11 9.07
CA TRP A 65 -3.57 10.31 9.73
C TRP A 65 -4.68 11.36 9.82
N THR A 66 -4.94 11.84 11.04
CA THR A 66 -5.94 12.86 11.36
C THR A 66 -5.26 13.99 12.11
N LYS A 67 -5.74 15.24 11.94
CA LYS A 67 -5.17 16.36 12.71
C LYS A 67 -5.51 16.18 14.19
N LYS A 68 -4.50 16.37 15.03
CA LYS A 68 -4.66 16.39 16.49
C LYS A 68 -5.18 17.75 16.96
#